data_AF-A0A7C7YF37-F1
#
_entry.id   AF-A0A7C7YF37-F1
#
_cell.length_a   1.000
_cell.length_b   1.000
_cell.length_c   1.000
_cell.angle_alpha   90.00
_cell.angle_beta   90.00
_cell.angle_gamma   90.00
#
_symmetry.space_group_name_H-M   'P 1'
#
loop_
_entity.id
_entity.type
_entity.pdbx_description
1 polymer ?
#
loop_
_entity_poly.entity_id
_entity_poly.type
_entity_poly.pdbx_seq_one_letter_code
_entity_poly.pdbx_strand_id
1 'polypeptide(L)'
;MLIFAPGWAWTERIVHSFWIPLVVASIYLLSLISGAPGADEDASFSSLAGVMLLFTNPWSALAGWLHYLVFDLFVGAWEVRDARRRGIPHGWVVVCLLFTLMLGPIGLGLYGLARSLTGRGTALQEVPETV
;
A
#
# COMPACT_ATOMS: atom_id res chain seq x y z
N MET A 1 17.21 -2.40 -5.18
CA MET A 1 17.51 -1.28 -6.10
C MET A 1 16.94 0.08 -5.64
N LEU A 2 16.07 0.11 -4.61
CA LEU A 2 15.69 1.35 -3.89
C LEU A 2 16.74 1.84 -2.86
N ILE A 3 17.78 1.04 -2.62
CA ILE A 3 18.84 1.37 -1.64
C ILE A 3 19.94 2.27 -2.24
N PHE A 4 20.15 2.25 -3.57
CA PHE A 4 21.39 2.79 -4.16
C PHE A 4 21.25 4.07 -5.00
N ALA A 5 20.04 4.51 -5.41
CA ALA A 5 19.91 5.71 -6.25
C ALA A 5 18.56 6.41 -6.06
N PRO A 6 18.45 7.37 -5.11
CA PRO A 6 17.23 8.11 -4.84
C PRO A 6 17.10 9.26 -5.86
N GLY A 7 16.64 8.96 -7.08
CA GLY A 7 16.40 10.02 -8.07
C GLY A 7 16.41 9.61 -9.55
N TRP A 8 16.49 8.31 -9.88
CA TRP A 8 16.47 7.93 -11.29
C TRP A 8 15.07 8.14 -11.88
N ALA A 9 14.95 9.06 -12.85
CA ALA A 9 13.69 9.46 -13.49
C ALA A 9 12.87 8.30 -14.08
N TRP A 10 13.44 7.10 -14.22
CA TRP A 10 12.77 5.92 -14.75
C TRP A 10 11.95 5.19 -13.69
N THR A 11 12.42 5.09 -12.43
CA THR A 11 11.61 4.55 -11.34
C THR A 11 10.44 5.47 -11.02
N GLU A 12 10.67 6.79 -11.02
CA GLU A 12 9.59 7.76 -10.83
C GLU A 12 8.59 7.71 -12.00
N ARG A 13 9.05 7.59 -13.26
CA ARG A 13 8.16 7.54 -14.45
C ARG A 13 7.39 6.22 -14.61
N ILE A 14 7.96 5.10 -14.18
CA ILE A 14 7.28 3.79 -14.16
C ILE A 14 6.25 3.76 -13.01
N VAL A 15 6.61 4.22 -11.81
CA VAL A 15 5.70 4.26 -10.65
C VAL A 15 4.61 5.33 -10.81
N HIS A 16 4.88 6.43 -11.51
CA HIS A 16 3.88 7.44 -11.88
C HIS A 16 3.14 7.11 -13.19
N SER A 17 3.39 5.96 -13.82
CA SER A 17 2.62 5.55 -15.00
C SER A 17 1.27 4.99 -14.57
N PHE A 18 0.22 5.60 -15.10
CA PHE A 18 -1.19 5.19 -14.95
C PHE A 18 -1.45 3.71 -15.29
N TRP A 19 -0.57 3.13 -16.11
CA TRP A 19 -0.64 1.74 -16.57
C TRP A 19 -0.46 0.70 -15.48
N ILE A 20 0.37 0.94 -14.46
CA ILE A 20 0.58 -0.05 -13.39
C ILE A 20 -0.69 -0.19 -12.53
N PRO A 21 -1.28 0.89 -11.98
CA PRO A 21 -2.56 0.80 -11.28
C PRO A 21 -3.67 0.18 -12.12
N LEU A 22 -3.73 0.51 -13.42
CA LEU A 22 -4.76 0.02 -14.32
C LEU A 22 -4.67 -1.49 -14.56
N VAL A 23 -3.46 -2.02 -14.76
CA VAL A 23 -3.23 -3.45 -14.92
C VAL A 23 -3.60 -4.19 -13.63
N VAL A 24 -3.18 -3.69 -12.46
CA VAL A 24 -3.52 -4.39 -11.21
C VAL A 24 -5.02 -4.28 -10.88
N ALA A 25 -5.67 -3.15 -11.15
CA ALA A 25 -7.11 -3.01 -11.02
C ALA A 25 -7.87 -3.98 -11.94
N SER A 26 -7.37 -4.19 -13.16
CA SER A 26 -7.95 -5.13 -14.13
C SER A 26 -7.79 -6.58 -13.67
N ILE A 27 -6.61 -6.96 -13.16
CA ILE A 27 -6.38 -8.31 -12.62
C ILE A 27 -7.22 -8.54 -11.35
N TYR A 28 -7.34 -7.53 -10.48
CA TYR A 28 -8.21 -7.58 -9.30
C TYR A 28 -9.67 -7.80 -9.67
N LEU A 29 -10.20 -7.02 -10.64
CA LEU A 29 -11.57 -7.16 -11.11
C LEU A 29 -11.83 -8.54 -11.72
N LEU A 30 -10.90 -9.04 -12.54
CA LEU A 30 -10.98 -10.39 -13.11
C LEU A 30 -10.95 -11.47 -12.02
N SER A 31 -10.14 -11.29 -10.98
CA SER A 31 -10.04 -12.24 -9.85
C SER A 31 -11.33 -12.27 -9.03
N LEU A 32 -11.98 -11.12 -8.81
CA LEU A 32 -13.30 -11.05 -8.17
C LEU A 32 -14.38 -11.75 -8.99
N ILE A 33 -14.43 -11.49 -10.30
CA ILE A 33 -15.40 -12.12 -11.20
C ILE A 33 -15.17 -13.64 -11.27
N SER A 34 -13.91 -14.08 -11.26
CA SER A 34 -13.54 -15.50 -11.33
C SER A 34 -13.70 -16.25 -10.00
N GLY A 35 -13.69 -15.54 -8.87
CA GLY A 35 -13.94 -16.11 -7.53
C GLY A 35 -15.42 -16.20 -7.16
N ALA A 36 -16.31 -15.51 -7.90
CA ALA A 36 -17.76 -15.54 -7.66
C ALA A 36 -18.42 -16.91 -7.92
N PRO A 37 -18.05 -17.69 -8.97
CA PRO A 37 -18.55 -19.05 -9.14
C PRO A 37 -17.92 -19.99 -8.12
N GLY A 38 -18.74 -20.55 -7.21
CA GLY A 38 -18.30 -21.53 -6.21
C GLY A 38 -17.95 -20.95 -4.83
N ALA A 39 -18.33 -19.71 -4.54
CA ALA A 39 -18.35 -19.22 -3.17
C ALA A 39 -19.47 -19.93 -2.39
N ASP A 40 -19.14 -20.51 -1.24
CA ASP A 40 -20.15 -20.97 -0.27
C ASP A 40 -21.11 -19.81 0.07
N GLU A 41 -22.38 -20.09 0.30
CA GLU A 41 -23.38 -19.06 0.62
C GLU A 41 -22.99 -18.24 1.86
N ASP A 42 -22.20 -18.83 2.75
CA ASP A 42 -21.66 -18.20 3.96
C ASP A 42 -20.38 -17.37 3.72
N ALA A 43 -19.74 -17.50 2.54
CA ALA A 43 -18.52 -16.78 2.19
C ALA A 43 -18.82 -15.29 1.99
N SER A 44 -18.44 -14.48 2.97
CA SER A 44 -18.85 -13.09 3.07
C SER A 44 -17.86 -12.25 3.87
N PHE A 45 -17.83 -10.94 3.62
CA PHE A 45 -17.01 -10.00 4.39
C PHE A 45 -17.67 -9.51 5.70
N SER A 46 -18.85 -10.01 6.04
CA SER A 46 -19.62 -9.57 7.22
C SER A 46 -19.18 -10.26 8.52
N SER A 47 -18.45 -11.37 8.43
CA SER A 47 -17.92 -12.10 9.59
C SER A 47 -16.52 -12.63 9.31
N LEU A 48 -15.73 -12.84 10.36
CA LEU A 48 -14.39 -13.43 10.22
C LEU A 48 -14.46 -14.84 9.61
N ALA A 49 -15.47 -15.64 9.98
CA ALA A 49 -15.69 -16.97 9.43
C ALA A 49 -15.98 -16.94 7.92
N GLY A 50 -16.85 -16.02 7.48
CA GLY A 50 -17.12 -15.79 6.07
C GLY A 50 -15.88 -15.35 5.28
N VAL A 51 -15.03 -14.51 5.87
CA VAL A 51 -13.75 -14.11 5.26
C VAL A 51 -12.83 -15.32 5.13
N MET A 52 -12.69 -16.14 6.18
CA MET A 52 -11.88 -17.36 6.11
C MET A 52 -12.35 -18.31 5.00
N LEU A 53 -13.66 -18.44 4.80
CA LEU A 53 -14.24 -19.21 3.70
C LEU A 53 -13.86 -18.62 2.33
N LEU A 54 -13.91 -17.29 2.16
CA LEU A 54 -13.46 -16.64 0.92
C LEU A 54 -12.00 -16.96 0.59
N PHE A 55 -11.13 -17.07 1.58
CA PHE A 55 -9.71 -17.41 1.37
C PHE A 55 -9.45 -18.89 1.03
N THR A 56 -10.47 -19.77 1.10
CA THR A 56 -10.35 -21.15 0.61
C THR A 56 -10.36 -21.23 -0.91
N ASN A 57 -10.99 -20.26 -1.59
CA ASN A 57 -11.01 -20.17 -3.04
C ASN A 57 -9.72 -19.50 -3.54
N PRO A 58 -8.92 -20.17 -4.41
CA PRO A 58 -7.65 -19.62 -4.91
C PRO A 58 -7.77 -18.26 -5.62
N TRP A 59 -8.87 -18.01 -6.34
CA TRP A 59 -9.10 -16.74 -7.05
C TRP A 59 -9.46 -15.62 -6.09
N SER A 60 -10.27 -15.90 -5.08
CA SER A 60 -10.60 -14.94 -4.02
C SER A 60 -9.38 -14.62 -3.14
N ALA A 61 -8.56 -15.62 -2.82
CA ALA A 61 -7.29 -15.42 -2.13
C ALA A 61 -6.31 -14.58 -2.96
N LEU A 62 -6.21 -14.83 -4.27
CA LEU A 62 -5.43 -14.01 -5.20
C LEU A 62 -5.95 -12.56 -5.24
N ALA A 63 -7.27 -12.37 -5.30
CA ALA A 63 -7.87 -11.03 -5.27
C ALA A 63 -7.50 -10.28 -3.98
N GLY A 64 -7.59 -10.95 -2.82
CA GLY A 64 -7.17 -10.40 -1.54
C GLY A 64 -5.68 -10.06 -1.50
N TRP A 65 -4.83 -10.95 -2.01
CA TRP A 65 -3.39 -10.72 -2.07
C TRP A 65 -3.01 -9.52 -2.96
N LEU A 66 -3.61 -9.42 -4.14
CA LEU A 66 -3.42 -8.28 -5.03
C LEU A 66 -3.94 -6.98 -4.39
N HIS A 67 -5.06 -7.03 -3.69
CA HIS A 67 -5.60 -5.88 -2.96
C HIS A 67 -4.58 -5.34 -1.94
N TYR A 68 -3.96 -6.22 -1.14
CA TYR A 68 -2.92 -5.83 -0.19
C TYR A 68 -1.69 -5.23 -0.88
N LEU A 69 -1.17 -5.87 -1.93
CA LEU A 69 0.01 -5.38 -2.65
C LEU A 69 -0.21 -3.99 -3.26
N VAL A 70 -1.38 -3.74 -3.85
CA VAL A 70 -1.71 -2.41 -4.39
C VAL A 70 -1.80 -1.38 -3.29
N PHE A 71 -2.45 -1.74 -2.19
CA PHE A 71 -2.59 -0.86 -1.03
C PHE A 71 -1.21 -0.49 -0.46
N ASP A 72 -0.33 -1.47 -0.25
CA ASP A 72 1.02 -1.24 0.27
C ASP A 72 1.88 -0.39 -0.67
N LEU A 73 1.77 -0.60 -1.99
CA LEU A 73 2.42 0.23 -3.00
C LEU A 73 1.90 1.67 -2.98
N PHE A 74 0.59 1.84 -2.83
CA PHE A 74 -0.04 3.16 -2.75
C PHE A 74 0.43 3.91 -1.49
N VAL A 75 0.37 3.25 -0.33
CA VAL A 75 0.82 3.82 0.96
C VAL A 75 2.31 4.14 0.91
N GLY A 76 3.15 3.23 0.43
CA GLY A 76 4.59 3.48 0.30
C GLY A 76 4.91 4.63 -0.66
N ALA A 77 4.18 4.76 -1.76
CA ALA A 77 4.34 5.89 -2.68
C ALA A 77 3.90 7.22 -2.04
N TRP A 78 2.89 7.19 -1.17
CA TRP A 78 2.51 8.35 -0.36
C TRP A 78 3.58 8.70 0.69
N GLU A 79 4.11 7.72 1.43
CA GLU A 79 5.18 7.91 2.42
C GLU A 79 6.42 8.56 1.81
N VAL A 80 6.86 8.10 0.63
CA VAL A 80 8.03 8.68 -0.07
C VAL A 80 7.77 10.14 -0.45
N ARG A 81 6.58 10.46 -0.97
CA ARG A 81 6.24 11.83 -1.38
C ARG A 81 6.10 12.76 -0.17
N ASP A 82 5.44 12.30 0.88
CA ASP A 82 5.31 13.04 2.14
C ASP A 82 6.68 13.26 2.80
N ALA A 83 7.54 12.25 2.81
CA ALA A 83 8.88 12.34 3.37
C ALA A 83 9.74 13.37 2.62
N ARG A 84 9.65 13.41 1.29
CA ARG A 84 10.32 14.42 0.45
C ARG A 84 9.80 15.82 0.75
N ARG A 85 8.48 16.00 0.90
CA ARG A 85 7.88 17.31 1.25
C ARG A 85 8.30 17.80 2.64
N ARG A 86 8.39 16.90 3.61
CA ARG A 86 8.75 17.25 5.00
C ARG A 86 10.26 17.25 5.26
N GLY A 87 11.07 16.71 4.34
CA GLY A 87 12.52 16.60 4.49
C GLY A 87 12.97 15.48 5.45
N ILE A 88 12.19 14.40 5.58
CA ILE A 88 12.54 13.26 6.45
C ILE A 88 13.75 12.52 5.86
N PRO A 89 14.76 12.15 6.67
CA PRO A 89 15.92 11.43 6.17
C PRO A 89 15.52 10.09 5.54
N HIS A 90 16.06 9.82 4.35
CA HIS A 90 15.65 8.65 3.54
C HIS A 90 15.82 7.31 4.27
N GLY A 91 16.80 7.18 5.17
CA GLY A 91 17.02 5.96 5.95
C GLY A 91 15.81 5.53 6.79
N TRP A 92 15.11 6.49 7.42
CA TRP A 92 13.88 6.21 8.16
C TRP A 92 12.75 5.73 7.24
N VAL A 93 12.63 6.37 6.07
CA VAL A 93 11.62 6.04 5.06
C VAL A 93 11.83 4.62 4.54
N VAL A 94 13.07 4.20 4.28
CA VAL A 94 13.36 2.84 3.79
C VAL A 94 12.90 1.77 4.79
N VAL A 95 13.12 1.97 6.09
CA VAL A 95 12.63 1.05 7.12
C VAL A 95 11.11 1.01 7.11
N CYS A 96 10.44 2.18 7.06
CA CYS A 96 8.98 2.25 7.00
C CYS A 96 8.43 1.50 5.78
N LEU A 97 9.00 1.72 4.58
CA LEU A 97 8.60 1.06 3.34
C LEU A 97 8.70 -0.47 3.39
N LEU A 98 9.74 -1.00 4.04
CA LEU A 98 9.88 -2.45 4.22
C LEU A 98 8.75 -3.01 5.09
N PHE A 99 8.43 -2.31 6.18
CA PHE A 99 7.31 -2.68 7.03
C PHE A 99 5.96 -2.43 6.35
N THR A 100 5.82 -1.43 5.48
CA THR A 100 4.59 -1.17 4.73
C THR A 100 4.34 -2.29 3.71
N LEU A 101 5.37 -2.85 3.10
CA LEU A 101 5.20 -3.97 2.17
C LEU A 101 4.88 -5.31 2.87
N MET A 102 5.35 -5.50 4.11
CA MET A 102 5.20 -6.78 4.83
C MET A 102 4.03 -6.77 5.81
N LEU A 103 3.76 -5.61 6.39
CA LEU A 103 2.86 -5.37 7.50
C LEU A 103 2.20 -3.99 7.30
N GLY A 104 1.56 -3.75 6.15
CA GLY A 104 0.95 -2.48 5.72
C GLY A 104 0.67 -1.44 6.81
N PRO A 105 -0.26 -1.72 7.75
CA PRO A 105 -0.61 -0.77 8.82
C PRO A 105 0.53 -0.43 9.78
N ILE A 106 1.42 -1.38 10.07
CA ILE A 106 2.59 -1.20 10.95
C ILE A 106 3.62 -0.30 10.29
N GLY A 107 3.88 -0.45 8.99
CA GLY A 107 4.79 0.43 8.26
C GLY A 107 4.33 1.88 8.27
N LEU A 108 3.04 2.12 8.03
CA LEU A 108 2.44 3.45 8.14
C LEU A 108 2.55 4.02 9.56
N GLY A 109 2.35 3.18 10.59
CA GLY A 109 2.54 3.56 11.99
C GLY A 109 3.98 3.96 12.31
N LEU A 110 4.96 3.20 11.81
CA LEU A 110 6.37 3.51 11.93
C LEU A 110 6.73 4.82 11.23
N TYR A 111 6.12 5.09 10.07
CA TYR A 111 6.30 6.36 9.38
C TYR A 111 5.74 7.54 10.19
N GLY A 112 4.56 7.38 10.78
CA GLY A 112 4.00 8.35 11.73
C GLY A 112 4.90 8.61 12.93
N LEU A 113 5.53 7.55 13.48
CA LEU A 113 6.50 7.67 14.56
C LEU A 113 7.77 8.40 14.10
N ALA A 114 8.32 8.05 12.94
CA ALA A 114 9.49 8.72 12.36
C ALA A 114 9.23 10.22 12.15
N ARG A 115 8.02 10.59 11.74
CA ARG A 115 7.58 11.99 11.63
C ARG A 115 7.53 12.70 12.98
N SER A 116 6.99 12.04 14.00
CA SER A 116 6.93 12.59 15.36
C SER A 116 8.33 12.82 15.94
N LEU A 117 9.22 11.81 15.84
CA LEU A 117 10.58 11.87 16.36
C LEU A 117 11.45 12.91 15.64
N THR A 118 11.15 13.20 14.38
CA THR A 118 11.88 14.20 13.60
C THR A 118 11.29 15.61 13.68
N GLY A 119 10.29 15.84 14.53
CA GLY A 119 9.67 17.15 14.75
C GLY A 119 8.81 17.64 13.59
N ARG A 120 8.36 16.74 12.70
CA ARG A 120 7.65 17.06 11.45
C ARG A 120 6.13 16.84 11.50
N GLY A 121 5.59 16.69 12.71
CA GLY A 121 4.16 16.59 13.02
C GLY A 121 3.52 15.24 12.71
N THR A 122 2.49 14.87 13.45
CA THR A 122 1.73 13.60 13.31
C THR A 122 0.50 13.71 12.41
N ALA A 123 0.09 14.94 12.05
CA ALA A 123 -1.16 15.15 11.34
C ALA A 123 -1.08 14.74 9.87
N LEU A 124 -2.08 14.00 9.37
CA LEU A 124 -2.18 13.58 7.97
C LEU A 124 -2.49 14.74 7.00
N GLN A 125 -2.48 15.99 7.48
CA GLN A 125 -2.65 17.18 6.65
C GLN A 125 -1.52 17.26 5.62
N GLU A 126 -1.92 17.29 4.35
CA GLU A 126 -0.99 17.42 3.21
C GLU A 126 -0.61 18.89 2.94
N VAL A 127 -1.38 19.83 3.48
CA VAL A 127 -1.15 21.27 3.32
C VAL A 127 -0.44 21.80 4.58
N PRO A 128 0.67 22.55 4.44
CA PRO A 128 1.24 23.28 5.57
C PRO A 128 0.19 24.24 6.12
N GLU A 129 0.04 24.36 7.44
CA GLU A 129 -0.70 25.49 8.01
C GLU A 129 -0.01 26.77 7.57
N THR A 130 -0.48 27.37 6.48
CA THR A 130 -0.13 28.72 6.11
C THR A 130 -0.91 29.65 7.03
N VAL A 131 -0.22 30.03 8.11
CA VAL A 131 -0.41 31.24 8.96
C VAL A 131 -1.78 31.44 9.60
#